data_AF-A0A929KQL8-F1
#
_entry.id   AF-A0A929KQL8-F1
#
_cell.length_a   1.000
_cell.length_b   1.000
_cell.length_c   1.000
_cell.angle_alpha   90.00
_cell.angle_beta   90.00
_cell.angle_gamma   90.00
#
_symmetry.space_group_name_H-M   'P 1'
#
loop_
_entity.id
_entity.type
_entity.pdbx_description
1 polymer ?
#
loop_
_entity_poly.entity_id
_entity_poly.type
_entity_poly.pdbx_seq_one_letter_code
_entity_poly.pdbx_strand_id
1 'polypeptide(L)'
;MPWPAFKSLPANTVAVLPVASIEQHGPHLPVSVDTTINRGVIEYTLAVLPADCPVLVLPTQSVGLSVEHLAFPGTLTTNAETMLDLIVDIGASVARAGVRRLVMVNSHGGNVALLDIAARRLRIKHRILAINAMWARMGKPASLNDPDENKYGIHGGLSETAVMLALTPGLVHMDKAKNFVSAWQGLGNAFPALDPQAGAPLAWQAQDLNPAGVVGDASKATAELGKEILEFAGQKMSALWQQVAAFDIDTWLTDEPNANWPDKA
;
A
#
# COMPACT_ATOMS: atom_id res chain seq x y z
N MET A 1 9.96 -13.29 18.17
CA MET A 1 11.27 -13.90 18.53
C MET A 1 11.94 -13.11 19.65
N PRO A 2 12.74 -13.72 20.52
CA PRO A 2 13.50 -13.00 21.56
C PRO A 2 14.71 -12.26 20.96
N TRP A 3 15.15 -11.17 21.60
CA TRP A 3 16.21 -10.31 21.08
C TRP A 3 17.56 -11.01 20.75
N PRO A 4 18.01 -12.09 21.45
CA PRO A 4 19.27 -12.75 21.09
C PRO A 4 19.24 -13.41 19.71
N ALA A 5 18.07 -13.81 19.22
CA ALA A 5 17.91 -14.42 17.89
C ALA A 5 18.28 -13.46 16.75
N PHE A 6 18.23 -12.14 17.00
CA PHE A 6 18.60 -11.14 15.99
C PHE A 6 20.09 -11.17 15.64
N LYS A 7 20.95 -11.70 16.52
CA LYS A 7 22.41 -11.81 16.28
C LYS A 7 22.78 -12.82 15.20
N SER A 8 21.88 -13.73 14.87
CA SER A 8 22.11 -14.84 13.94
C SER A 8 21.11 -14.84 12.79
N LEU A 9 20.53 -13.68 12.46
CA LEU A 9 19.65 -13.57 11.30
C LEU A 9 20.42 -13.84 10.00
N PRO A 10 19.82 -14.55 9.04
CA PRO A 10 20.39 -14.67 7.70
C PRO A 10 20.69 -13.30 7.08
N ALA A 11 21.82 -13.17 6.38
CA ALA A 11 22.21 -11.90 5.74
C ALA A 11 21.19 -11.41 4.70
N ASN A 12 20.38 -12.31 4.14
CA ASN A 12 19.30 -12.04 3.20
C ASN A 12 17.93 -11.81 3.85
N THR A 13 17.86 -11.64 5.18
CA THR A 13 16.60 -11.34 5.90
C THR A 13 15.92 -10.09 5.34
N VAL A 14 14.62 -10.19 5.09
CA VAL A 14 13.75 -9.10 4.64
C VAL A 14 12.87 -8.64 5.80
N ALA A 15 13.05 -7.40 6.25
CA ALA A 15 12.11 -6.75 7.14
C ALA A 15 10.91 -6.25 6.33
N VAL A 16 9.70 -6.51 6.82
CA VAL A 16 8.45 -6.05 6.22
C VAL A 16 7.77 -5.11 7.21
N LEU A 17 7.65 -3.83 6.85
CA LEU A 17 6.96 -2.82 7.64
C LEU A 17 5.55 -2.58 7.08
N PRO A 18 4.49 -3.03 7.76
CA PRO A 18 3.12 -2.73 7.36
C PRO A 18 2.82 -1.24 7.63
N VAL A 19 2.38 -0.50 6.60
CA VAL A 19 1.99 0.91 6.71
C VAL A 19 0.58 1.09 6.13
N ALA A 20 -0.35 1.54 6.96
CA ALA A 20 -1.76 1.66 6.64
C ALA A 20 -2.29 3.07 6.98
N SER A 21 -3.61 3.19 7.14
CA SER A 21 -4.23 4.38 7.72
C SER A 21 -5.53 4.06 8.48
N ILE A 22 -6.07 5.11 9.11
CA ILE A 22 -7.42 5.18 9.69
C ILE A 22 -8.13 6.39 9.09
N GLU A 23 -9.07 6.14 8.18
CA GLU A 23 -9.76 7.19 7.42
C GLU A 23 -11.15 6.74 6.97
N GLN A 24 -12.03 7.70 6.76
CA GLN A 24 -13.37 7.45 6.22
C GLN A 24 -13.30 6.66 4.89
N HIS A 25 -14.23 5.73 4.67
CA HIS A 25 -14.39 5.01 3.40
C HIS A 25 -15.87 4.99 2.98
N GLY A 26 -16.49 6.16 3.05
CA GLY A 26 -17.91 6.32 2.76
C GLY A 26 -18.84 5.75 3.83
N PRO A 27 -20.15 5.67 3.53
CA PRO A 27 -21.16 5.28 4.50
C PRO A 27 -21.23 3.77 4.77
N HIS A 28 -20.57 2.94 3.93
CA HIS A 28 -20.70 1.49 3.92
C HIS A 28 -19.51 0.73 4.52
N LEU A 29 -18.36 1.39 4.72
CA LEU A 29 -17.14 0.76 5.24
C LEU A 29 -16.67 1.41 6.55
N PRO A 30 -15.95 0.65 7.40
CA PRO A 30 -15.37 1.18 8.63
C PRO A 30 -14.12 2.05 8.33
N VAL A 31 -13.70 2.87 9.30
CA VAL A 31 -12.48 3.69 9.16
C VAL A 31 -11.18 2.89 9.10
N SER A 32 -11.23 1.58 9.36
CA SER A 32 -10.07 0.70 9.46
C SER A 32 -9.74 -0.07 8.19
N VAL A 33 -10.35 0.28 7.04
CA VAL A 33 -10.23 -0.47 5.77
C VAL A 33 -8.77 -0.71 5.41
N ASP A 34 -7.94 0.33 5.37
CA ASP A 34 -6.53 0.21 5.05
C ASP A 34 -5.79 -0.78 5.97
N THR A 35 -6.02 -0.67 7.28
CA THR A 35 -5.37 -1.58 8.25
C THR A 35 -5.84 -3.02 8.06
N THR A 36 -7.13 -3.25 7.76
CA THR A 36 -7.69 -4.56 7.48
C THR A 36 -7.12 -5.16 6.19
N ILE A 37 -7.06 -4.37 5.11
CA ILE A 37 -6.49 -4.77 3.81
C ILE A 37 -5.01 -5.13 3.99
N ASN A 38 -4.24 -4.28 4.66
CA ASN A 38 -2.80 -4.50 4.86
C ASN A 38 -2.52 -5.84 5.57
N ARG A 39 -3.25 -6.08 6.66
CA ARG A 39 -3.19 -7.35 7.39
C ARG A 39 -3.55 -8.54 6.49
N GLY A 40 -4.65 -8.45 5.75
CA GLY A 40 -5.08 -9.50 4.82
C GLY A 40 -4.04 -9.81 3.74
N VAL A 41 -3.48 -8.78 3.10
CA VAL A 41 -2.42 -8.96 2.09
C VAL A 41 -1.20 -9.64 2.69
N ILE A 42 -0.77 -9.25 3.89
CA ILE A 42 0.38 -9.90 4.57
C ILE A 42 0.07 -11.36 4.92
N GLU A 43 -1.12 -11.65 5.46
CA GLU A 43 -1.54 -13.01 5.80
C GLU A 43 -1.54 -13.92 4.56
N TYR A 44 -2.14 -13.46 3.45
CA TYR A 44 -2.14 -14.19 2.18
C TYR A 44 -0.74 -14.32 1.60
N THR A 45 0.11 -13.30 1.73
CA THR A 45 1.51 -13.38 1.30
C THR A 45 2.26 -14.46 2.05
N LEU A 46 2.17 -14.47 3.38
CA LEU A 46 2.86 -15.44 4.24
C LEU A 46 2.37 -16.87 4.00
N ALA A 47 1.08 -17.06 3.69
CA ALA A 47 0.52 -18.37 3.38
C ALA A 47 1.12 -19.03 2.12
N VAL A 48 1.61 -18.22 1.17
CA VAL A 48 2.21 -18.68 -0.09
C VAL A 48 3.71 -18.40 -0.20
N LEU A 49 4.33 -17.90 0.88
CA LEU A 49 5.75 -17.62 0.92
C LEU A 49 6.55 -18.92 1.15
N PRO A 50 7.59 -19.21 0.37
CA PRO A 50 8.48 -20.33 0.64
C PRO A 50 9.10 -20.25 2.03
N ALA A 51 9.13 -21.39 2.74
CA ALA A 51 9.57 -21.45 4.14
C ALA A 51 11.04 -21.05 4.36
N ASP A 52 11.86 -21.09 3.31
CA ASP A 52 13.26 -20.70 3.30
C ASP A 52 13.48 -19.20 3.03
N CYS A 53 12.43 -18.44 2.67
CA CYS A 53 12.51 -16.99 2.52
C CYS A 53 12.48 -16.30 3.91
N PRO A 54 13.59 -15.69 4.37
CA PRO A 54 13.70 -15.20 5.74
C PRO A 54 13.02 -13.84 5.89
N VAL A 55 11.75 -13.83 6.31
CA VAL A 55 10.95 -12.60 6.49
C VAL A 55 10.66 -12.33 7.96
N LEU A 56 10.78 -11.06 8.36
CA LEU A 56 10.33 -10.55 9.65
C LEU A 56 9.29 -9.45 9.44
N VAL A 57 8.04 -9.70 9.84
CA VAL A 57 6.98 -8.69 9.82
C VAL A 57 7.05 -7.85 11.09
N LEU A 58 7.18 -6.53 10.91
CA LEU A 58 7.22 -5.52 11.97
C LEU A 58 5.80 -5.15 12.44
N PRO A 59 5.67 -4.48 13.59
CA PRO A 59 4.39 -3.93 14.02
C PRO A 59 3.80 -2.96 12.99
N THR A 60 2.50 -3.11 12.74
CA THR A 60 1.75 -2.26 11.79
C THR A 60 1.71 -0.80 12.25
N GLN A 61 2.00 0.10 11.32
CA GLN A 61 1.75 1.53 11.49
C GLN A 61 0.32 1.82 11.00
N SER A 62 -0.64 1.82 11.92
CA SER A 62 -2.06 1.93 11.59
C SER A 62 -2.53 3.36 11.33
N VAL A 63 -1.88 4.37 11.91
CA VAL A 63 -2.21 5.79 11.66
C VAL A 63 -1.23 6.33 10.63
N GLY A 64 -1.74 6.69 9.45
CA GLY A 64 -0.96 7.17 8.31
C GLY A 64 -1.16 8.65 8.02
N LEU A 65 -0.77 9.05 6.82
CA LEU A 65 -0.99 10.38 6.25
C LEU A 65 -2.26 10.36 5.38
N SER A 66 -3.36 10.88 5.92
CA SER A 66 -4.72 10.88 5.33
C SER A 66 -5.32 12.29 5.34
N VAL A 67 -4.52 13.29 5.00
CA VAL A 67 -4.90 14.71 5.09
C VAL A 67 -6.04 15.08 4.14
N GLU A 68 -6.18 14.35 3.04
CA GLU A 68 -7.26 14.44 2.06
C GLU A 68 -8.62 13.99 2.62
N HIS A 69 -8.65 13.34 3.80
CA HIS A 69 -9.87 12.85 4.46
C HIS A 69 -10.25 13.65 5.72
N LEU A 70 -9.62 14.80 6.00
CA LEU A 70 -9.82 15.59 7.23
C LEU A 70 -11.22 16.17 7.42
N ALA A 71 -11.98 16.35 6.34
CA ALA A 71 -13.36 16.86 6.41
C ALA A 71 -14.35 15.86 7.04
N PHE A 72 -13.94 14.62 7.27
CA PHE A 72 -14.81 13.54 7.71
C PHE A 72 -14.43 13.06 9.12
N PRO A 73 -15.43 12.91 10.02
CA PRO A 73 -15.17 12.46 11.38
C PRO A 73 -14.68 11.00 11.41
N GLY A 74 -13.80 10.70 12.36
CA GLY A 74 -13.23 9.36 12.56
C GLY A 74 -11.88 9.13 11.87
N THR A 75 -11.48 10.01 10.93
CA THR A 75 -10.12 10.01 10.37
C THR A 75 -9.09 10.35 11.45
N LEU A 76 -8.08 9.50 11.61
CA LEU A 76 -6.92 9.77 12.46
C LEU A 76 -5.70 9.90 11.58
N THR A 77 -5.02 11.04 11.65
CA THR A 77 -3.81 11.28 10.85
C THR A 77 -2.83 12.17 11.60
N THR A 78 -1.57 12.11 11.19
CA THR A 78 -0.49 12.98 11.66
C THR A 78 0.07 13.80 10.49
N ASN A 79 0.84 14.84 10.78
CA ASN A 79 1.55 15.58 9.74
C ASN A 79 2.62 14.71 9.04
N ALA A 80 2.97 15.09 7.82
CA ALA A 80 3.87 14.35 6.95
C ALA A 80 5.29 14.23 7.56
N GLU A 81 5.78 15.28 8.21
CA GLU A 81 7.10 15.32 8.84
C GLU A 81 7.22 14.27 9.94
N THR A 82 6.21 14.21 10.82
CA THR A 82 6.17 13.26 11.94
C THR A 82 6.11 11.82 11.46
N MET A 83 5.27 11.54 10.46
CA MET A 83 5.17 10.20 9.88
C MET A 83 6.47 9.82 9.15
N LEU A 84 7.06 10.75 8.42
CA LEU A 84 8.33 10.53 7.72
C LEU A 84 9.47 10.22 8.69
N ASP A 85 9.59 10.99 9.76
CA ASP A 85 10.61 10.77 10.78
C ASP A 85 10.38 9.44 11.52
N LEU A 86 9.13 9.10 11.86
CA LEU A 86 8.79 7.80 12.44
C LEU A 86 9.21 6.62 11.55
N ILE A 87 8.85 6.65 10.27
CA ILE A 87 9.20 5.56 9.33
C ILE A 87 10.72 5.45 9.16
N VAL A 88 11.42 6.59 9.09
CA VAL A 88 12.89 6.60 9.00
C VAL A 88 13.53 6.07 10.28
N ASP A 89 13.02 6.41 11.47
CA ASP A 89 13.54 5.92 12.76
C ASP A 89 13.32 4.40 12.94
N ILE A 90 12.18 3.88 12.47
CA ILE A 90 11.93 2.45 12.41
C ILE A 90 12.93 1.78 11.47
N GLY A 91 13.10 2.30 10.24
CA GLY A 91 14.05 1.75 9.27
C GLY A 91 15.51 1.84 9.74
N ALA A 92 15.88 2.92 10.44
CA ALA A 92 17.18 3.07 11.09
C ALA A 92 17.40 2.01 12.18
N SER A 93 16.35 1.66 12.91
CA SER A 93 16.37 0.59 13.91
C SER A 93 16.50 -0.80 13.29
N VAL A 94 15.85 -1.05 12.16
CA VAL A 94 16.05 -2.26 11.33
C VAL A 94 17.51 -2.37 10.87
N ALA A 95 18.07 -1.28 10.33
CA ALA A 95 19.46 -1.23 9.90
C ALA A 95 20.44 -1.47 11.07
N ARG A 96 20.19 -0.86 12.23
CA ARG A 96 21.01 -1.03 13.44
C ARG A 96 20.98 -2.48 13.96
N ALA A 97 19.91 -3.22 13.72
CA ALA A 97 19.81 -4.64 14.03
C ALA A 97 20.54 -5.55 13.03
N GLY A 98 21.16 -4.98 11.98
CA GLY A 98 21.92 -5.71 10.95
C GLY A 98 21.10 -6.13 9.73
N VAL A 99 19.81 -5.79 9.67
CA VAL A 99 18.95 -6.12 8.51
C VAL A 99 19.08 -5.02 7.45
N ARG A 100 19.44 -5.40 6.23
CA ARG A 100 19.74 -4.46 5.13
C ARG A 100 18.66 -4.38 4.04
N ARG A 101 17.54 -5.08 4.22
CA ARG A 101 16.41 -5.14 3.27
C ARG A 101 15.12 -4.79 4.01
N LEU A 102 14.42 -3.76 3.55
CA LEU A 102 13.17 -3.28 4.11
C LEU A 102 12.13 -3.11 3.00
N VAL A 103 11.00 -3.79 3.13
CA VAL A 103 9.82 -3.60 2.29
C VAL A 103 8.74 -2.94 3.14
N MET A 104 8.35 -1.72 2.79
CA MET A 104 7.20 -1.04 3.37
C MET A 104 5.96 -1.47 2.58
N VAL A 105 5.12 -2.31 3.18
CA VAL A 105 3.87 -2.78 2.57
C VAL A 105 2.79 -1.75 2.85
N ASN A 106 2.45 -0.96 1.83
CA ASN A 106 1.52 0.15 1.94
C ASN A 106 0.12 -0.26 1.45
N SER A 107 -0.91 0.10 2.20
CA SER A 107 -2.31 -0.08 1.81
C SER A 107 -3.04 1.19 1.40
N HIS A 108 -2.51 2.36 1.77
CA HIS A 108 -3.21 3.64 1.65
C HIS A 108 -2.55 4.60 0.64
N GLY A 109 -3.34 5.30 -0.19
CA GLY A 109 -2.86 6.18 -1.25
C GLY A 109 -2.02 7.37 -0.77
N GLY A 110 -2.47 8.07 0.27
CA GLY A 110 -1.83 9.29 0.81
C GLY A 110 -0.43 9.06 1.37
N ASN A 111 -0.12 7.82 1.79
CA ASN A 111 1.21 7.45 2.28
C ASN A 111 2.28 7.39 1.18
N VAL A 112 1.92 7.22 -0.09
CA VAL A 112 2.89 6.82 -1.14
C VAL A 112 4.04 7.82 -1.29
N ALA A 113 3.72 9.10 -1.49
CA ALA A 113 4.75 10.11 -1.71
C ALA A 113 5.71 10.22 -0.50
N LEU A 114 5.17 10.11 0.71
CA LEU A 114 5.93 10.10 1.94
C LEU A 114 6.86 8.88 2.03
N LEU A 115 6.35 7.69 1.72
CA LEU A 115 7.13 6.45 1.77
C LEU A 115 8.23 6.42 0.69
N ASP A 116 8.02 7.05 -0.46
CA ASP A 116 9.07 7.22 -1.48
C ASP A 116 10.21 8.14 -1.01
N ILE A 117 9.89 9.17 -0.22
CA ILE A 117 10.90 10.01 0.44
C ILE A 117 11.60 9.21 1.54
N ALA A 118 10.86 8.46 2.36
CA ALA A 118 11.41 7.63 3.42
C ALA A 118 12.38 6.58 2.87
N ALA A 119 12.00 5.87 1.80
CA ALA A 119 12.84 4.87 1.12
C ALA A 119 14.18 5.48 0.68
N ARG A 120 14.16 6.65 0.03
CA ARG A 120 15.37 7.35 -0.39
C ARG A 120 16.23 7.81 0.79
N ARG A 121 15.61 8.34 1.85
CA ARG A 121 16.33 8.73 3.08
C ARG A 121 17.02 7.53 3.73
N LEU A 122 16.34 6.39 3.82
CA LEU A 122 16.89 5.16 4.38
C LEU A 122 18.05 4.61 3.55
N ARG A 123 17.92 4.62 2.22
CA ARG A 123 19.03 4.29 1.31
C ARG A 123 20.25 5.18 1.56
N ILE A 124 20.07 6.49 1.60
CA ILE A 124 21.17 7.46 1.74
C ILE A 124 21.83 7.39 3.12
N LYS A 125 21.02 7.44 4.19
CA LYS A 125 21.52 7.58 5.57
C LYS A 125 21.96 6.26 6.20
N HIS A 126 21.35 5.13 5.80
CA HIS A 126 21.54 3.84 6.47
C HIS A 126 22.03 2.73 5.54
N ARG A 127 22.22 3.01 4.24
CA ARG A 127 22.74 2.05 3.24
C ARG A 127 21.97 0.71 3.24
N ILE A 128 20.65 0.80 3.28
CA ILE A 128 19.75 -0.35 3.14
C ILE A 128 18.97 -0.28 1.83
N LEU A 129 18.57 -1.44 1.30
CA LEU A 129 17.57 -1.53 0.24
C LEU A 129 16.19 -1.31 0.88
N ALA A 130 15.59 -0.15 0.60
CA ALA A 130 14.24 0.20 1.07
C ALA A 130 13.28 0.31 -0.12
N ILE A 131 12.13 -0.36 -0.03
CA ILE A 131 11.13 -0.46 -1.11
C ILE A 131 9.78 -0.02 -0.57
N ASN A 132 9.11 0.89 -1.29
CA ASN A 132 7.70 1.20 -1.07
C ASN A 132 6.84 0.29 -1.97
N ALA A 133 6.09 -0.63 -1.37
CA ALA A 133 5.31 -1.64 -2.04
C ALA A 133 3.81 -1.43 -1.75
N MET A 134 3.10 -0.75 -2.66
CA MET A 134 1.66 -0.55 -2.55
C MET A 134 0.90 -1.69 -3.24
N TRP A 135 0.04 -2.40 -2.50
CA TRP A 135 -0.73 -3.53 -3.02
C TRP A 135 -1.52 -3.19 -4.30
N ALA A 136 -2.21 -2.05 -4.31
CA ALA A 136 -3.02 -1.59 -5.44
C ALA A 136 -2.18 -1.26 -6.70
N ARG A 137 -0.87 -0.99 -6.56
CA ARG A 137 0.04 -0.74 -7.68
C ARG A 137 0.67 -2.00 -8.25
N MET A 138 0.42 -3.18 -7.66
CA MET A 138 0.93 -4.46 -8.16
C MET A 138 0.04 -5.10 -9.24
N GLY A 139 -0.99 -4.39 -9.68
CA GLY A 139 -2.00 -4.85 -10.62
C GLY A 139 -3.23 -5.43 -9.91
N LYS A 140 -4.16 -5.94 -10.70
CA LYS A 140 -5.40 -6.57 -10.25
C LYS A 140 -5.64 -7.87 -11.03
N PRO A 141 -6.46 -8.79 -10.48
CA PRO A 141 -6.95 -9.92 -11.26
C PRO A 141 -7.71 -9.46 -12.51
N ALA A 142 -7.72 -10.28 -13.56
CA ALA A 142 -8.36 -9.94 -14.84
C ALA A 142 -9.87 -9.69 -14.71
N SER A 143 -10.52 -10.32 -13.72
CA SER A 143 -11.95 -10.14 -13.40
C SER A 143 -12.30 -8.71 -12.97
N LEU A 144 -11.31 -7.91 -12.56
CA LEU A 144 -11.47 -6.54 -12.05
C LEU A 144 -10.90 -5.49 -13.00
N ASN A 145 -10.62 -5.87 -14.25
CA ASN A 145 -10.12 -4.93 -15.25
C ASN A 145 -11.25 -4.08 -15.85
N ASP A 146 -11.80 -3.19 -15.02
CA ASP A 146 -12.74 -2.15 -15.43
C ASP A 146 -11.96 -0.82 -15.59
N PRO A 147 -11.87 -0.24 -16.80
CA PRO A 147 -11.12 0.99 -17.03
C PRO A 147 -11.59 2.19 -16.22
N ASP A 148 -12.91 2.34 -16.01
CA ASP A 148 -13.47 3.46 -15.28
C ASP A 148 -13.22 3.30 -13.78
N GLU A 149 -13.41 2.09 -13.25
CA GLU A 149 -13.10 1.81 -11.84
C GLU A 149 -11.60 1.95 -11.58
N ASN A 150 -10.75 1.49 -12.50
CA ASN A 150 -9.29 1.64 -12.38
C ASN A 150 -8.84 3.10 -12.41
N LYS A 151 -9.56 3.96 -13.13
CA LYS A 151 -9.21 5.37 -13.26
C LYS A 151 -9.82 6.25 -12.17
N TYR A 152 -11.06 5.99 -11.78
CA TYR A 152 -11.85 6.88 -10.94
C TYR A 152 -12.29 6.26 -9.61
N GLY A 153 -12.30 4.92 -9.49
CA GLY A 153 -12.66 4.18 -8.28
C GLY A 153 -11.49 4.00 -7.32
N ILE A 154 -10.92 5.11 -6.88
CA ILE A 154 -9.65 5.11 -6.13
C ILE A 154 -9.81 4.99 -4.61
N HIS A 155 -11.03 5.06 -4.06
CA HIS A 155 -11.26 5.13 -2.62
C HIS A 155 -12.65 4.61 -2.20
N GLY A 156 -12.71 3.57 -1.39
CA GLY A 156 -13.92 2.89 -0.91
C GLY A 156 -14.76 2.21 -2.00
N GLY A 157 -14.23 2.10 -3.22
CA GLY A 157 -14.89 1.53 -4.39
C GLY A 157 -14.95 0.00 -4.38
N LEU A 158 -15.02 -0.59 -5.57
CA LEU A 158 -15.21 -2.03 -5.79
C LEU A 158 -14.16 -2.89 -5.10
N SER A 159 -12.87 -2.59 -5.33
CA SER A 159 -11.77 -3.44 -4.86
C SER A 159 -11.69 -3.50 -3.33
N GLU A 160 -11.77 -2.35 -2.66
CA GLU A 160 -11.67 -2.29 -1.20
C GLU A 160 -12.90 -2.88 -0.52
N THR A 161 -14.10 -2.58 -1.05
CA THR A 161 -15.34 -3.17 -0.54
C THR A 161 -15.32 -4.69 -0.68
N ALA A 162 -14.85 -5.21 -1.81
CA ALA A 162 -14.74 -6.65 -2.05
C ALA A 162 -13.78 -7.32 -1.06
N VAL A 163 -12.58 -6.74 -0.85
CA VAL A 163 -11.61 -7.25 0.12
C VAL A 163 -12.17 -7.21 1.55
N MET A 164 -12.89 -6.15 1.91
CA MET A 164 -13.53 -6.05 3.23
C MET A 164 -14.65 -7.08 3.43
N LEU A 165 -15.42 -7.41 2.38
CA LEU A 165 -16.39 -8.51 2.41
C LEU A 165 -15.72 -9.88 2.59
N ALA A 166 -14.52 -10.08 2.02
CA ALA A 166 -13.77 -11.31 2.19
C ALA A 166 -13.17 -11.47 3.60
N LEU A 167 -12.67 -10.38 4.19
CA LEU A 167 -11.94 -10.41 5.46
C LEU A 167 -12.83 -10.20 6.69
N THR A 168 -13.75 -9.24 6.62
CA THR A 168 -14.58 -8.78 7.75
C THR A 168 -15.98 -8.40 7.29
N PRO A 169 -16.78 -9.34 6.74
CA PRO A 169 -18.09 -9.03 6.15
C PRO A 169 -19.06 -8.35 7.13
N GLY A 170 -18.97 -8.69 8.42
CA GLY A 170 -19.82 -8.09 9.47
C GLY A 170 -19.59 -6.58 9.71
N LEU A 171 -18.53 -6.00 9.13
CA LEU A 171 -18.25 -4.56 9.18
C LEU A 171 -18.68 -3.83 7.90
N VAL A 172 -19.20 -4.53 6.90
CA VAL A 172 -19.60 -3.94 5.61
C VAL A 172 -21.12 -3.77 5.55
N HIS A 173 -21.58 -2.54 5.36
CA HIS A 173 -23.00 -2.21 5.21
C HIS A 173 -23.38 -2.15 3.73
N MET A 174 -23.57 -3.31 3.09
CA MET A 174 -23.87 -3.38 1.65
C MET A 174 -25.18 -2.70 1.24
N ASP A 175 -26.11 -2.48 2.18
CA ASP A 175 -27.32 -1.66 1.97
C ASP A 175 -26.99 -0.18 1.67
N LYS A 176 -25.79 0.27 2.05
CA LYS A 176 -25.28 1.62 1.78
C LYS A 176 -24.28 1.67 0.64
N ALA A 177 -23.83 0.52 0.13
CA ALA A 177 -22.90 0.44 -0.99
C ALA A 177 -23.60 0.82 -2.30
N LYS A 178 -23.01 1.76 -3.04
CA LYS A 178 -23.57 2.34 -4.27
C LYS A 178 -22.45 2.60 -5.27
N ASN A 179 -22.83 3.05 -6.46
CA ASN A 179 -21.89 3.70 -7.37
C ASN A 179 -21.72 5.17 -6.97
N PHE A 180 -20.55 5.50 -6.41
CA PHE A 180 -20.17 6.85 -6.03
C PHE A 180 -19.35 7.49 -7.16
N VAL A 181 -20.02 8.19 -8.06
CA VAL A 181 -19.39 8.80 -9.23
C VAL A 181 -18.39 9.88 -8.81
N SER A 182 -17.17 9.80 -9.33
CA SER A 182 -16.11 10.78 -9.08
C SER A 182 -16.29 12.04 -9.93
N ALA A 183 -16.19 13.22 -9.33
CA ALA A 183 -16.18 14.50 -10.03
C ALA A 183 -15.02 14.61 -11.06
N TRP A 184 -13.96 13.83 -10.89
CA TRP A 184 -12.88 13.76 -11.88
C TRP A 184 -13.32 13.23 -13.24
N GLN A 185 -14.37 12.42 -13.31
CA GLN A 185 -14.93 12.01 -14.60
C GLN A 185 -15.40 13.23 -15.41
N GLY A 186 -16.11 14.15 -14.76
CA GLY A 186 -16.54 15.41 -15.36
C GLY A 186 -15.37 16.33 -15.66
N LEU A 187 -14.41 16.44 -14.74
CA LEU A 187 -13.21 17.27 -14.90
C LEU A 187 -12.39 16.84 -16.12
N GLY A 188 -12.08 15.54 -16.24
CA GLY A 188 -11.28 14.99 -17.34
C GLY A 188 -11.95 15.20 -18.70
N ASN A 189 -13.28 15.16 -18.76
CA ASN A 189 -14.03 15.46 -19.98
C ASN A 189 -13.96 16.94 -20.36
N ALA A 190 -14.11 17.85 -19.39
CA ALA A 190 -14.12 19.29 -19.64
C ALA A 190 -12.71 19.88 -19.84
N PHE A 191 -11.71 19.32 -19.14
CA PHE A 191 -10.33 19.79 -19.11
C PHE A 191 -9.36 18.59 -19.22
N PRO A 192 -9.17 18.00 -20.41
CA PRO A 192 -8.38 16.76 -20.57
C PRO A 192 -6.92 16.86 -20.09
N ALA A 193 -6.32 18.05 -20.14
CA ALA A 193 -4.96 18.29 -19.64
C ALA A 193 -4.86 18.25 -18.10
N LEU A 194 -5.98 18.37 -17.39
CA LEU A 194 -6.09 18.28 -15.93
C LEU A 194 -6.65 16.93 -15.48
N ASP A 195 -6.79 15.97 -16.39
CA ASP A 195 -7.18 14.61 -16.05
C ASP A 195 -6.12 13.99 -15.11
N PRO A 196 -6.52 13.24 -14.06
CA PRO A 196 -5.58 12.62 -13.12
C PRO A 196 -4.53 11.73 -13.79
N GLN A 197 -4.86 11.11 -14.93
CA GLN A 197 -3.94 10.26 -15.68
C GLN A 197 -3.12 11.02 -16.75
N ALA A 198 -3.39 12.31 -16.97
CA ALA A 198 -2.61 13.16 -17.89
C ALA A 198 -1.27 13.64 -17.29
N GLY A 199 -0.95 13.25 -16.04
CA GLY A 199 0.32 13.57 -15.39
C GLY A 199 0.36 14.91 -14.66
N ALA A 200 -0.75 15.65 -14.63
CA ALA A 200 -0.91 16.91 -13.91
C ALA A 200 -2.12 16.86 -12.95
N PRO A 201 -2.16 15.91 -11.99
CA PRO A 201 -3.28 15.81 -11.07
C PRO A 201 -3.39 17.06 -10.20
N LEU A 202 -4.61 17.54 -10.00
CA LEU A 202 -4.89 18.62 -9.06
C LEU A 202 -4.67 18.14 -7.62
N ALA A 203 -4.35 19.07 -6.72
CA ALA A 203 -4.52 18.80 -5.29
C ALA A 203 -6.02 18.71 -4.97
N TRP A 204 -6.41 17.79 -4.12
CA TRP A 204 -7.81 17.46 -3.83
C TRP A 204 -7.98 16.99 -2.39
N GLN A 205 -9.20 17.11 -1.90
CA GLN A 205 -9.71 16.40 -0.73
C GLN A 205 -10.88 15.50 -1.14
N ALA A 206 -11.19 14.48 -0.36
CA ALA A 206 -12.17 13.47 -0.74
C ALA A 206 -13.56 14.07 -1.09
N GLN A 207 -13.98 15.13 -0.40
CA GLN A 207 -15.23 15.85 -0.69
C GLN A 207 -15.23 16.62 -2.02
N ASP A 208 -14.06 16.95 -2.57
CA ASP A 208 -13.95 17.55 -3.91
C ASP A 208 -14.32 16.52 -5.00
N LEU A 209 -14.11 15.23 -4.71
CA LEU A 209 -14.39 14.14 -5.65
C LEU A 209 -15.81 13.61 -5.49
N ASN A 210 -16.28 13.46 -4.24
CA ASN A 210 -17.65 13.06 -3.94
C ASN A 210 -18.04 13.49 -2.52
N PRO A 211 -19.25 14.05 -2.29
CA PRO A 211 -19.70 14.47 -0.96
C PRO A 211 -19.75 13.35 0.09
N ALA A 212 -19.86 12.09 -0.34
CA ALA A 212 -19.83 10.93 0.55
C ALA A 212 -18.40 10.54 0.99
N GLY A 213 -17.37 11.16 0.43
CA GLY A 213 -15.96 10.87 0.68
C GLY A 213 -15.43 9.63 -0.05
N VAL A 214 -16.26 8.92 -0.80
CA VAL A 214 -15.97 7.66 -1.49
C VAL A 214 -16.13 7.85 -3.00
N VAL A 215 -15.31 7.16 -3.80
CA VAL A 215 -15.43 7.13 -5.27
C VAL A 215 -15.23 5.72 -5.82
N GLY A 216 -16.09 5.33 -6.78
CA GLY A 216 -16.10 4.01 -7.39
C GLY A 216 -17.41 3.25 -7.17
N ASP A 217 -17.55 2.12 -7.86
CA ASP A 217 -18.75 1.29 -7.81
C ASP A 217 -18.66 0.16 -6.77
N ALA A 218 -18.94 0.51 -5.52
CA ALA A 218 -18.99 -0.45 -4.42
C ALA A 218 -20.16 -1.44 -4.50
N SER A 219 -21.20 -1.14 -5.29
CA SER A 219 -22.42 -1.97 -5.34
C SER A 219 -22.22 -3.35 -5.96
N LYS A 220 -21.16 -3.51 -6.75
CA LYS A 220 -20.79 -4.76 -7.43
C LYS A 220 -19.83 -5.64 -6.62
N ALA A 221 -19.44 -5.20 -5.42
CA ALA A 221 -18.47 -5.92 -4.60
C ALA A 221 -19.04 -7.24 -4.07
N THR A 222 -18.22 -8.29 -4.14
CA THR A 222 -18.52 -9.61 -3.57
C THR A 222 -17.33 -10.13 -2.79
N ALA A 223 -17.59 -11.05 -1.85
CA ALA A 223 -16.52 -11.68 -1.07
C ALA A 223 -15.61 -12.54 -1.96
N GLU A 224 -16.14 -13.13 -3.02
CA GLU A 224 -15.40 -13.93 -4.00
C GLU A 224 -14.37 -13.08 -4.74
N LEU A 225 -14.77 -11.89 -5.20
CA LEU A 225 -13.83 -10.92 -5.80
C LEU A 225 -12.76 -10.51 -4.79
N GLY A 226 -13.13 -10.29 -3.53
CA GLY A 226 -12.18 -9.95 -2.46
C GLY A 226 -11.11 -11.02 -2.26
N LYS A 227 -11.50 -12.31 -2.29
CA LYS A 227 -10.56 -13.43 -2.19
C LYS A 227 -9.61 -13.48 -3.39
N GLU A 228 -10.13 -13.31 -4.60
CA GLU A 228 -9.30 -13.29 -5.82
C GLU A 228 -8.26 -12.15 -5.77
N ILE A 229 -8.65 -10.97 -5.30
CA ILE A 229 -7.75 -9.83 -5.09
C ILE A 229 -6.65 -10.17 -4.08
N LEU A 230 -7.02 -10.74 -2.93
CA LEU A 230 -6.07 -11.09 -1.87
C LEU A 230 -5.08 -12.16 -2.31
N GLU A 231 -5.54 -13.18 -3.02
CA GLU A 231 -4.70 -14.23 -3.60
C GLU A 231 -3.71 -13.64 -4.61
N PHE A 232 -4.18 -12.79 -5.52
CA PHE A 232 -3.34 -12.11 -6.49
C PHE A 232 -2.29 -11.22 -5.81
N ALA A 233 -2.71 -10.37 -4.86
CA ALA A 233 -1.82 -9.48 -4.14
C ALA A 233 -0.79 -10.28 -3.30
N GLY A 234 -1.22 -11.34 -2.63
CA GLY A 234 -0.35 -12.24 -1.87
C GLY A 234 0.71 -12.91 -2.73
N GLN A 235 0.33 -13.40 -3.92
CA GLN A 235 1.28 -13.99 -4.88
C GLN A 235 2.30 -12.96 -5.38
N LYS A 236 1.85 -11.75 -5.76
CA LYS A 236 2.74 -10.67 -6.22
C LYS A 236 3.71 -10.23 -5.13
N MET A 237 3.21 -10.07 -3.91
CA MET A 237 4.01 -9.67 -2.77
C MET A 237 5.00 -10.77 -2.35
N SER A 238 4.60 -12.04 -2.39
CA SER A 238 5.50 -13.18 -2.13
C SER A 238 6.63 -13.24 -3.16
N ALA A 239 6.32 -13.06 -4.44
CA ALA A 239 7.33 -12.98 -5.49
C ALA A 239 8.29 -11.79 -5.29
N LEU A 240 7.78 -10.62 -4.88
CA LEU A 240 8.61 -9.48 -4.52
C LEU A 240 9.54 -9.81 -3.35
N TRP A 241 9.04 -10.37 -2.26
CA TRP A 241 9.86 -10.67 -1.07
C TRP A 241 10.97 -11.68 -1.36
N GLN A 242 10.68 -12.70 -2.17
CA GLN A 242 11.68 -13.66 -2.65
C GLN A 242 12.76 -12.97 -3.48
N GLN A 243 12.36 -12.10 -4.42
CA GLN A 243 13.33 -11.34 -5.23
C GLN A 243 14.17 -10.41 -4.36
N VAL A 244 13.57 -9.73 -3.39
CA VAL A 244 14.29 -8.85 -2.46
C VAL A 244 15.30 -9.65 -1.61
N ALA A 245 14.91 -10.83 -1.12
CA ALA A 245 15.82 -11.72 -0.40
C ALA A 245 16.99 -12.18 -1.30
N ALA A 246 16.71 -12.57 -2.54
CA ALA A 246 17.71 -13.03 -3.51
C ALA A 246 18.56 -11.91 -4.12
N PHE A 247 18.11 -10.67 -4.04
CA PHE A 247 18.76 -9.54 -4.69
C PHE A 247 20.14 -9.26 -4.06
N ASP A 248 21.13 -9.09 -4.95
CA ASP A 248 22.48 -8.69 -4.59
C ASP A 248 22.51 -7.20 -4.24
N ILE A 249 22.22 -6.91 -2.97
CA ILE A 249 22.18 -5.54 -2.45
C ILE A 249 23.54 -4.86 -2.50
N ASP A 250 24.65 -5.59 -2.52
CA ASP A 250 25.97 -4.97 -2.49
C ASP A 250 26.26 -4.29 -3.84
N THR A 251 25.79 -4.86 -4.94
CA THR A 251 25.85 -4.23 -6.27
C THR A 251 24.89 -3.06 -6.47
N TRP A 252 23.85 -2.95 -5.65
CA TRP A 252 22.92 -1.80 -5.69
C TRP A 252 23.35 -0.65 -4.79
N LEU A 253 24.03 -1.00 -3.70
CA LEU A 253 24.51 -0.08 -2.68
C LEU A 253 25.94 0.38 -2.96
N THR A 254 26.52 0.05 -4.13
CA THR A 254 27.63 0.80 -4.72
C THR A 254 27.09 2.13 -5.20
N ASP A 255 27.72 3.26 -4.87
CA ASP A 255 27.27 4.60 -5.28
C ASP A 255 27.56 4.87 -6.78
N GLU A 256 27.50 3.81 -7.59
CA GLU A 256 27.77 3.71 -9.01
C GLU A 256 26.70 2.82 -9.67
N PRO A 257 26.32 3.07 -10.94
CA PRO A 257 25.43 2.20 -11.68
C PRO A 257 25.98 0.76 -11.79
N ASN A 258 25.11 -0.24 -11.68
CA ASN A 258 25.52 -1.62 -11.91
C ASN A 258 25.64 -1.90 -13.41
N ALA A 259 26.87 -2.04 -13.91
CA ALA A 259 27.16 -2.32 -15.31
C ALA A 259 26.78 -3.74 -15.77
N ASN A 260 26.42 -4.64 -14.85
CA ASN A 260 26.09 -6.05 -15.14
C ASN A 260 24.58 -6.32 -15.23
N TRP A 261 23.73 -5.30 -15.12
CA TRP A 261 22.30 -5.48 -15.34
C TRP A 261 22.01 -5.56 -16.83
N PRO A 262 21.32 -6.62 -17.31
CA PRO A 262 21.06 -6.77 -18.73
C PRO A 262 20.23 -5.59 -19.23
N ASP A 263 20.69 -4.96 -20.31
CA ASP A 263 19.83 -4.09 -21.11
C ASP A 263 18.63 -4.93 -21.55
N LYS A 264 17.42 -4.42 -21.31
CA LYS A 264 16.24 -4.99 -21.97
C LYS A 264 16.40 -4.72 -23.46
N ALA A 265 16.73 -5.76 -24.22
CA ALA A 265 16.58 -5.76 -25.67
C ALA A 265 15.11 -5.53 -26.06
#